data_AF-A0A534LT13-F1
#
_entry.id   AF-A0A534LT13-F1
#
_cell.length_a   1.000
_cell.length_b   1.000
_cell.length_c   1.000
_cell.angle_alpha   90.00
_cell.angle_beta   90.00
_cell.angle_gamma   90.00
#
_symmetry.space_group_name_H-M   'P 1'
#
loop_
_entity.id
_entity.type
_entity.pdbx_description
1 polymer ?
#
loop_
_entity_poly.entity_id
_entity_poly.type
_entity_poly.pdbx_seq_one_letter_code
_entity_poly.pdbx_strand_id
1 'polypeptide(L)'
;VNAYTSGAFHTTGIQLGDTYVDAASQSTGIVATRNTVVNATAAGIVSQSAQDTLIAWNLVYGDEPGRAPIAADYPRGIDVAYNGDGTTILGNMIHSVHSGVQLGSDRARIFSNTIFDVDYGVYVPDNGTLPGISSTAGTIFDMTSWNVATGRIRLPASYDGTVVDLGSGIRSTDLSAVFLVTTNEASQVSYSWAGRLLNVSASVGGLVAFASANADEAQTLQATWTGPITGMQVTTFSPNTIAFDLQSGSTIAFQGSGFAPSTSYTLTQGGATVLTAQSSASGGLSFVTPAAGGGSYALSNGQGSSIVFPFPAIAAPLIFPAIALVLLAVSFVLVRFMRRRQWDNEGSAEEDREGDSG
;
A
#
# COMPACT_ATOMS: atom_id res chain seq x y z
N VAL A 1 -20.30 15.23 -19.50
CA VAL A 1 -19.33 16.24 -19.96
C VAL A 1 -18.62 15.69 -21.18
N ASN A 2 -18.71 16.35 -22.33
CA ASN A 2 -17.84 16.07 -23.47
C ASN A 2 -16.73 17.12 -23.47
N ALA A 3 -15.51 16.71 -23.19
CA ALA A 3 -14.38 17.59 -22.92
C ALA A 3 -13.35 17.55 -24.04
N TYR A 4 -13.81 17.46 -25.29
CA TYR A 4 -12.91 17.47 -26.44
C TYR A 4 -12.34 18.86 -26.73
N THR A 5 -11.06 18.90 -27.08
CA THR A 5 -10.44 20.06 -27.75
C THR A 5 -9.46 19.56 -28.81
N SER A 6 -9.20 20.40 -29.81
CA SER A 6 -8.16 20.17 -30.81
C SER A 6 -7.01 21.16 -30.63
N GLY A 7 -5.83 20.81 -31.13
CA GLY A 7 -4.64 21.67 -31.09
C GLY A 7 -3.73 21.42 -29.89
N ALA A 8 -2.98 22.46 -29.49
CA ALA A 8 -1.91 22.35 -28.48
C ALA A 8 -2.40 22.43 -27.02
N PHE A 9 -3.67 22.80 -26.81
CA PHE A 9 -4.26 22.86 -25.47
C PHE A 9 -4.95 21.54 -25.16
N HIS A 10 -4.92 21.14 -23.89
CA HIS A 10 -5.62 19.97 -23.40
C HIS A 10 -6.68 20.37 -22.37
N THR A 11 -7.77 19.61 -22.35
CA THR A 11 -8.99 19.91 -21.58
C THR A 11 -9.26 18.82 -20.57
N THR A 12 -9.58 19.27 -19.35
CA THR A 12 -10.10 18.44 -18.28
C THR A 12 -11.62 18.42 -18.34
N GLY A 13 -12.25 17.27 -18.06
CA GLY A 13 -13.70 17.17 -17.98
C GLY A 13 -14.28 17.79 -16.72
N ILE A 14 -13.87 17.28 -15.56
CA ILE A 14 -14.30 17.78 -14.25
C ILE A 14 -13.06 18.08 -13.41
N GLN A 15 -12.92 19.33 -12.98
CA GLN A 15 -11.88 19.77 -12.04
C GLN A 15 -12.46 19.84 -10.63
N LEU A 16 -11.86 19.14 -9.68
CA LEU A 16 -12.18 19.17 -8.26
C LEU A 16 -11.02 19.88 -7.53
N GLY A 17 -11.32 21.05 -6.97
CA GLY A 17 -10.31 21.96 -6.43
C GLY A 17 -9.66 22.81 -7.51
N ASP A 18 -8.42 23.23 -7.27
CA ASP A 18 -7.64 24.12 -8.14
C ASP A 18 -6.15 23.73 -8.14
N THR A 19 -5.42 24.15 -9.16
CA THR A 19 -3.98 23.89 -9.27
C THR A 19 -3.20 24.92 -8.45
N TYR A 20 -2.19 24.47 -7.70
CA TYR A 20 -1.23 25.34 -7.00
C TYR A 20 -1.80 26.25 -5.89
N VAL A 21 -2.89 25.85 -5.24
CA VAL A 21 -3.39 26.57 -4.05
C VAL A 21 -2.69 26.08 -2.78
N ASP A 22 -2.41 27.02 -1.88
CA ASP A 22 -1.77 26.73 -0.59
C ASP A 22 -2.69 25.94 0.35
N ALA A 23 -2.12 25.37 1.42
CA ALA A 23 -2.87 24.55 2.37
C ALA A 23 -4.05 25.29 3.03
N ALA A 24 -4.00 26.62 3.13
CA ALA A 24 -5.08 27.42 3.71
C ALA A 24 -6.30 27.56 2.78
N SER A 25 -6.09 27.37 1.48
CA SER A 25 -7.10 27.57 0.43
C SER A 25 -7.56 26.26 -0.22
N GLN A 26 -7.12 25.11 0.33
CA GLN A 26 -7.51 23.80 -0.16
C GLN A 26 -8.98 23.53 0.08
N SER A 27 -9.61 22.86 -0.89
CA SER A 27 -10.97 22.37 -0.73
C SER A 27 -10.99 21.03 -0.01
N THR A 28 -12.07 20.71 0.69
CA THR A 28 -12.20 19.43 1.42
C THR A 28 -13.56 18.79 1.17
N GLY A 29 -13.60 17.46 1.03
CA GLY A 29 -14.86 16.71 0.99
C GLY A 29 -15.69 16.94 -0.28
N ILE A 30 -15.05 17.27 -1.41
CA ILE A 30 -15.74 17.41 -2.69
C ILE A 30 -16.17 16.02 -3.18
N VAL A 31 -17.36 15.93 -3.79
CA VAL A 31 -17.91 14.68 -4.31
C VAL A 31 -18.22 14.81 -5.81
N ALA A 32 -17.63 13.92 -6.61
CA ALA A 32 -17.98 13.71 -8.01
C ALA A 32 -18.54 12.30 -8.20
N THR A 33 -19.85 12.18 -8.41
CA THR A 33 -20.49 10.88 -8.55
C THR A 33 -21.46 10.80 -9.72
N ARG A 34 -21.52 9.63 -10.37
CA ARG A 34 -22.46 9.31 -11.45
C ARG A 34 -22.41 10.26 -12.64
N ASN A 35 -21.22 10.79 -12.92
CA ASN A 35 -20.98 11.58 -14.11
C ASN A 35 -20.55 10.69 -15.27
N THR A 36 -20.90 11.09 -16.48
CA THR A 36 -20.27 10.58 -17.71
C THR A 36 -19.34 11.66 -18.24
N VAL A 37 -18.05 11.37 -18.34
CA VAL A 37 -17.04 12.23 -18.96
C VAL A 37 -16.50 11.53 -20.19
N VAL A 38 -16.54 12.21 -21.33
CA VAL A 38 -16.13 11.66 -22.63
C VAL A 38 -15.16 12.61 -23.33
N ASN A 39 -14.20 12.04 -24.06
CA ASN A 39 -13.26 12.74 -24.94
C ASN A 39 -12.41 13.83 -24.28
N ALA A 40 -12.14 13.71 -22.97
CA ALA A 40 -11.17 14.58 -22.33
C ALA A 40 -9.78 14.39 -22.97
N THR A 41 -9.07 15.48 -23.19
CA THR A 41 -7.75 15.45 -23.83
C THR A 41 -6.59 15.61 -22.86
N ALA A 42 -6.86 16.12 -21.65
CA ALA A 42 -5.96 16.06 -20.50
C ALA A 42 -6.37 14.93 -19.56
N ALA A 43 -7.46 15.12 -18.81
CA ALA A 43 -7.95 14.13 -17.87
C ALA A 43 -9.47 14.18 -17.75
N GLY A 44 -10.11 13.03 -17.55
CA GLY A 44 -11.56 12.98 -17.37
C GLY A 44 -11.99 13.71 -16.10
N ILE A 45 -11.48 13.26 -14.95
CA ILE A 45 -11.73 13.88 -13.65
C ILE A 45 -10.39 14.14 -12.96
N VAL A 46 -10.21 15.34 -12.45
CA VAL A 46 -8.98 15.76 -11.76
C VAL A 46 -9.32 16.15 -10.33
N SER A 47 -8.56 15.63 -9.37
CA SER A 47 -8.54 16.09 -7.98
C SER A 47 -7.18 16.75 -7.72
N GLN A 48 -7.19 18.06 -7.54
CA GLN A 48 -6.00 18.86 -7.25
C GLN A 48 -6.26 19.81 -6.11
N SER A 49 -5.35 19.81 -5.13
CA SER A 49 -5.44 20.62 -3.91
C SER A 49 -6.81 20.48 -3.21
N ALA A 50 -7.37 19.26 -3.26
CA ALA A 50 -8.68 18.92 -2.73
C ALA A 50 -8.58 17.66 -1.87
N GLN A 51 -8.64 17.83 -0.54
CA GLN A 51 -8.50 16.73 0.40
C GLN A 51 -9.80 15.96 0.60
N ASP A 52 -9.67 14.67 0.92
CA ASP A 52 -10.77 13.77 1.27
C ASP A 52 -11.92 13.77 0.25
N THR A 53 -11.56 13.92 -1.03
CA THR A 53 -12.48 13.95 -2.16
C THR A 53 -13.03 12.56 -2.45
N LEU A 54 -14.30 12.45 -2.87
CA LEU A 54 -14.91 11.20 -3.32
C LEU A 54 -15.20 11.25 -4.83
N ILE A 55 -14.58 10.38 -5.60
CA ILE A 55 -14.84 10.19 -7.03
C ILE A 55 -15.44 8.79 -7.21
N ALA A 56 -16.75 8.69 -7.39
CA ALA A 56 -17.43 7.38 -7.36
C ALA A 56 -18.50 7.14 -8.41
N TRP A 57 -18.52 5.94 -8.97
CA TRP A 57 -19.52 5.49 -9.96
C TRP A 57 -19.62 6.39 -11.20
N ASN A 58 -18.52 7.00 -11.62
CA ASN A 58 -18.45 7.75 -12.86
C ASN A 58 -18.09 6.84 -14.03
N LEU A 59 -18.49 7.23 -15.24
CA LEU A 59 -18.04 6.67 -16.50
C LEU A 59 -17.08 7.66 -17.16
N VAL A 60 -15.85 7.26 -17.43
CA VAL A 60 -14.82 8.11 -18.05
C VAL A 60 -14.20 7.41 -19.24
N TYR A 61 -14.30 7.99 -20.44
CA TYR A 61 -13.79 7.32 -21.63
C TYR A 61 -13.43 8.23 -22.81
N GLY A 62 -12.61 7.69 -23.73
CA GLY A 62 -12.46 8.21 -25.09
C GLY A 62 -13.37 7.46 -26.08
N ASP A 63 -14.07 8.19 -26.93
CA ASP A 63 -15.01 7.67 -27.95
C ASP A 63 -14.34 7.46 -29.31
N GLU A 64 -13.04 7.72 -29.42
CA GLU A 64 -12.26 7.42 -30.63
C GLU A 64 -12.06 5.90 -30.77
N PRO A 65 -12.07 5.35 -32.01
CA PRO A 65 -11.85 3.91 -32.22
C PRO A 65 -10.46 3.46 -31.75
N GLY A 66 -10.42 2.76 -30.61
CA GLY A 66 -9.20 2.23 -30.02
C GLY A 66 -8.46 3.25 -29.14
N ARG A 67 -7.18 2.94 -28.85
CA ARG A 67 -6.31 3.78 -28.01
C ARG A 67 -5.98 5.09 -28.75
N ALA A 68 -6.40 6.23 -28.21
CA ALA A 68 -6.04 7.55 -28.72
C ALA A 68 -4.97 8.20 -27.82
N PRO A 69 -3.67 7.93 -28.00
CA PRO A 69 -2.63 8.71 -27.33
C PRO A 69 -2.64 10.11 -27.94
N ILE A 70 -3.20 11.07 -27.20
CA ILE A 70 -3.20 12.49 -27.59
C ILE A 70 -1.79 13.08 -27.38
N ALA A 71 -1.07 12.54 -26.39
CA ALA A 71 0.36 12.72 -26.15
C ALA A 71 0.89 11.54 -25.31
N ALA A 72 2.19 11.54 -24.96
CA ALA A 72 2.85 10.42 -24.28
C ALA A 72 2.14 9.93 -23.00
N ASP A 73 1.52 10.83 -22.23
CA ASP A 73 0.87 10.54 -20.94
C ASP A 73 -0.62 10.94 -20.90
N TYR A 74 -1.22 11.14 -22.07
CA TYR A 74 -2.56 11.73 -22.23
C TYR A 74 -3.44 10.97 -23.23
N PRO A 75 -4.75 10.87 -23.00
CA PRO A 75 -5.49 11.42 -21.85
C PRO A 75 -5.50 10.49 -20.64
N ARG A 76 -5.72 11.02 -19.44
CA ARG A 76 -5.90 10.24 -18.20
C ARG A 76 -7.38 10.08 -17.86
N GLY A 77 -7.78 8.97 -17.25
CA GLY A 77 -9.14 8.79 -16.76
C GLY A 77 -9.40 9.68 -15.54
N ILE A 78 -8.81 9.29 -14.41
CA ILE A 78 -8.83 10.06 -13.16
C ILE A 78 -7.40 10.43 -12.78
N ASP A 79 -7.16 11.70 -12.48
CA ASP A 79 -5.85 12.21 -12.06
C ASP A 79 -5.98 12.80 -10.65
N VAL A 80 -5.15 12.32 -9.73
CA VAL A 80 -5.05 12.88 -8.37
C VAL A 80 -3.63 13.37 -8.18
N ALA A 81 -3.45 14.66 -7.95
CA ALA A 81 -2.13 15.27 -7.81
C ALA A 81 -2.20 16.53 -6.94
N TYR A 82 -1.04 17.12 -6.63
CA TYR A 82 -0.95 18.42 -5.95
C TYR A 82 -1.73 18.49 -4.63
N ASN A 83 -1.40 17.65 -3.66
CA ASN A 83 -2.07 17.58 -2.35
C ASN A 83 -3.56 17.20 -2.43
N GLY A 84 -3.95 16.34 -3.37
CA GLY A 84 -5.27 15.71 -3.42
C GLY A 84 -5.45 14.60 -2.38
N ASP A 85 -4.88 14.77 -1.19
CA ASP A 85 -4.67 13.68 -0.24
C ASP A 85 -5.98 13.10 0.30
N GLY A 86 -5.99 11.79 0.56
CA GLY A 86 -7.18 11.12 1.07
C GLY A 86 -8.29 10.92 0.02
N THR A 87 -8.03 11.25 -1.26
CA THR A 87 -9.00 11.03 -2.33
C THR A 87 -9.42 9.55 -2.41
N THR A 88 -10.72 9.30 -2.39
CA THR A 88 -11.32 7.98 -2.56
C THR A 88 -11.88 7.84 -3.99
N ILE A 89 -11.44 6.81 -4.71
CA ILE A 89 -11.84 6.47 -6.07
C ILE A 89 -12.53 5.10 -6.06
N LEU A 90 -13.86 5.10 -6.20
CA LEU A 90 -14.69 3.92 -5.96
C LEU A 90 -15.66 3.61 -7.11
N GLY A 91 -15.67 2.38 -7.61
CA GLY A 91 -16.79 1.93 -8.44
C GLY A 91 -16.90 2.59 -9.82
N ASN A 92 -15.87 3.30 -10.28
CA ASN A 92 -15.86 3.99 -11.57
C ASN A 92 -15.60 3.00 -12.70
N MET A 93 -16.11 3.31 -13.89
CA MET A 93 -15.78 2.62 -15.13
C MET A 93 -14.92 3.55 -15.99
N ILE A 94 -13.71 3.10 -16.35
CA ILE A 94 -12.72 3.91 -17.05
C ILE A 94 -12.15 3.12 -18.23
N HIS A 95 -12.19 3.67 -19.44
CA HIS A 95 -11.62 2.95 -20.59
C HIS A 95 -11.19 3.86 -21.74
N SER A 96 -10.44 3.30 -22.69
CA SER A 96 -10.00 4.01 -23.91
C SER A 96 -9.20 5.29 -23.61
N VAL A 97 -8.33 5.24 -22.59
CA VAL A 97 -7.46 6.34 -22.14
C VAL A 97 -6.03 5.81 -21.91
N HIS A 98 -5.06 6.70 -21.69
CA HIS A 98 -3.67 6.31 -21.39
C HIS A 98 -3.57 5.60 -20.03
N SER A 99 -3.80 6.30 -18.93
CA SER A 99 -3.88 5.71 -17.60
C SER A 99 -5.31 5.79 -17.09
N GLY A 100 -5.83 4.69 -16.55
CA GLY A 100 -7.15 4.67 -15.94
C GLY A 100 -7.20 5.60 -14.73
N VAL A 101 -6.29 5.38 -13.77
CA VAL A 101 -6.03 6.28 -12.66
C VAL A 101 -4.55 6.65 -12.63
N GLN A 102 -4.24 7.94 -12.54
CA GLN A 102 -2.93 8.42 -12.16
C GLN A 102 -2.98 8.96 -10.73
N LEU A 103 -2.06 8.47 -9.89
CA LEU A 103 -2.01 8.82 -8.47
C LEU A 103 -0.66 9.44 -8.09
N GLY A 104 -0.69 10.75 -7.82
CA GLY A 104 0.39 11.55 -7.29
C GLY A 104 0.02 12.29 -6.01
N SER A 105 -0.78 11.71 -5.13
CA SER A 105 -1.09 12.28 -3.81
C SER A 105 -1.18 11.19 -2.74
N ASP A 106 -1.09 11.61 -1.47
CA ASP A 106 -0.94 10.68 -0.35
C ASP A 106 -2.31 10.16 0.15
N ARG A 107 -2.30 9.02 0.85
CA ARG A 107 -3.46 8.43 1.56
C ARG A 107 -4.67 8.11 0.67
N ALA A 108 -4.52 8.03 -0.65
CA ALA A 108 -5.63 7.73 -1.54
C ALA A 108 -6.18 6.30 -1.35
N ARG A 109 -7.47 6.10 -1.63
CA ARG A 109 -8.13 4.78 -1.59
C ARG A 109 -8.77 4.48 -2.94
N ILE A 110 -8.27 3.49 -3.67
CA ILE A 110 -8.71 3.16 -5.03
C ILE A 110 -9.26 1.73 -5.03
N PHE A 111 -10.57 1.58 -5.23
CA PHE A 111 -11.18 0.25 -5.17
C PHE A 111 -12.47 0.04 -5.94
N SER A 112 -12.78 -1.21 -6.26
CA SER A 112 -13.97 -1.65 -6.99
C SER A 112 -14.17 -0.96 -8.34
N ASN A 113 -13.11 -0.41 -8.94
CA ASN A 113 -13.20 0.24 -10.25
C ASN A 113 -13.00 -0.80 -11.37
N THR A 114 -13.66 -0.54 -12.49
CA THR A 114 -13.56 -1.31 -13.73
C THR A 114 -12.76 -0.53 -14.76
N ILE A 115 -11.57 -0.99 -15.12
CA ILE A 115 -10.63 -0.27 -16.00
C ILE A 115 -10.20 -1.15 -17.17
N PHE A 116 -10.37 -0.71 -18.42
CA PHE A 116 -10.01 -1.55 -19.57
C PHE A 116 -9.64 -0.75 -20.82
N ASP A 117 -8.97 -1.39 -21.78
CA ASP A 117 -8.48 -0.74 -23.01
C ASP A 117 -7.63 0.51 -22.70
N VAL A 118 -6.66 0.36 -21.80
CA VAL A 118 -5.74 1.41 -21.32
C VAL A 118 -4.27 0.96 -21.39
N ASP A 119 -3.32 1.88 -21.25
CA ASP A 119 -1.89 1.52 -21.10
C ASP A 119 -1.56 1.07 -19.69
N TYR A 120 -2.07 1.82 -18.70
CA TYR A 120 -1.94 1.51 -17.29
C TYR A 120 -3.30 1.52 -16.61
N GLY A 121 -3.60 0.51 -15.79
CA GLY A 121 -4.81 0.52 -14.98
C GLY A 121 -4.72 1.61 -13.90
N VAL A 122 -3.75 1.46 -13.01
CA VAL A 122 -3.31 2.49 -12.05
C VAL A 122 -1.83 2.79 -12.28
N TYR A 123 -1.51 4.06 -12.49
CA TYR A 123 -0.16 4.55 -12.67
C TYR A 123 0.22 5.46 -11.51
N VAL A 124 1.14 5.00 -10.67
CA VAL A 124 1.72 5.79 -9.58
C VAL A 124 3.11 6.24 -10.06
N PRO A 125 3.32 7.51 -10.47
CA PRO A 125 4.63 8.03 -10.85
C PRO A 125 5.65 8.03 -9.70
N ASP A 126 6.95 8.15 -10.03
CA ASP A 126 7.99 8.24 -9.01
C ASP A 126 7.95 9.58 -8.29
N ASN A 127 8.18 9.58 -6.97
CA ASN A 127 8.14 10.78 -6.15
C ASN A 127 9.09 11.86 -6.71
N GLY A 128 8.57 13.07 -6.88
CA GLY A 128 9.33 14.21 -7.42
C GLY A 128 9.52 14.22 -8.94
N THR A 129 8.99 13.26 -9.70
CA THR A 129 9.02 13.31 -11.18
C THR A 129 8.15 14.41 -11.78
N LEU A 130 7.10 14.81 -11.06
CA LEU A 130 6.28 15.98 -11.37
C LEU A 130 6.07 16.80 -10.07
N PRO A 131 5.87 18.12 -10.19
CA PRO A 131 5.55 18.96 -9.04
C PRO A 131 4.32 18.44 -8.30
N GLY A 132 4.37 18.44 -6.96
CA GLY A 132 3.23 18.05 -6.13
C GLY A 132 2.90 16.56 -6.12
N ILE A 133 3.79 15.69 -6.64
CA ILE A 133 3.64 14.23 -6.57
C ILE A 133 4.37 13.66 -5.36
N SER A 134 3.57 13.20 -4.40
CA SER A 134 3.93 12.26 -3.34
C SER A 134 2.89 11.15 -3.34
N SER A 135 3.33 9.89 -3.37
CA SER A 135 2.42 8.75 -3.35
C SER A 135 2.80 7.81 -2.23
N THR A 136 2.39 8.18 -1.02
CA THR A 136 2.58 7.42 0.23
C THR A 136 1.22 7.11 0.89
N ALA A 137 1.19 6.06 1.68
CA ALA A 137 0.05 5.51 2.40
C ALA A 137 -1.22 5.25 1.55
N GLY A 138 -1.09 5.07 0.23
CA GLY A 138 -2.22 4.76 -0.65
C GLY A 138 -2.68 3.30 -0.52
N THR A 139 -3.99 3.05 -0.67
CA THR A 139 -4.57 1.70 -0.69
C THR A 139 -5.23 1.42 -2.05
N ILE A 140 -4.84 0.35 -2.75
CA ILE A 140 -5.42 -0.07 -4.03
C ILE A 140 -5.92 -1.51 -3.90
N PHE A 141 -7.20 -1.79 -4.15
CA PHE A 141 -7.76 -3.14 -4.00
C PHE A 141 -9.00 -3.38 -4.86
N ASP A 142 -9.37 -4.65 -5.07
CA ASP A 142 -10.63 -5.04 -5.73
C ASP A 142 -10.85 -4.36 -7.10
N MET A 143 -9.85 -4.33 -7.99
CA MET A 143 -10.06 -3.73 -9.32
C MET A 143 -10.34 -4.81 -10.36
N THR A 144 -11.26 -4.50 -11.26
CA THR A 144 -11.50 -5.32 -12.45
C THR A 144 -10.82 -4.64 -13.64
N SER A 145 -9.85 -5.32 -14.27
CA SER A 145 -9.22 -4.78 -15.48
C SER A 145 -8.79 -5.82 -16.50
N TRP A 146 -8.89 -5.47 -17.77
CA TRP A 146 -8.52 -6.28 -18.93
C TRP A 146 -8.02 -5.37 -20.07
N ASN A 147 -7.35 -5.94 -21.08
CA ASN A 147 -6.75 -5.19 -22.19
C ASN A 147 -5.89 -3.99 -21.73
N VAL A 148 -5.06 -4.22 -20.71
CA VAL A 148 -4.11 -3.22 -20.21
C VAL A 148 -2.76 -3.45 -20.87
N ALA A 149 -2.28 -2.50 -21.68
CA ALA A 149 -1.17 -2.72 -22.60
C ALA A 149 0.21 -2.82 -21.92
N THR A 150 0.45 -2.06 -20.86
CA THR A 150 1.75 -2.01 -20.18
C THR A 150 1.72 -2.68 -18.80
N GLY A 151 0.77 -2.28 -17.95
CA GLY A 151 0.67 -2.87 -16.61
C GLY A 151 -0.61 -2.48 -15.88
N ARG A 152 -1.24 -3.45 -15.21
CA ARG A 152 -2.46 -3.22 -14.42
C ARG A 152 -2.21 -2.18 -13.32
N ILE A 153 -1.09 -2.29 -12.62
CA ILE A 153 -0.66 -1.33 -11.60
C ILE A 153 0.84 -1.10 -11.80
N ARG A 154 1.25 0.17 -11.94
CA ARG A 154 2.66 0.60 -11.90
C ARG A 154 2.91 1.31 -10.59
N LEU A 155 3.86 0.82 -9.81
CA LEU A 155 4.29 1.43 -8.55
C LEU A 155 5.74 1.92 -8.64
N PRO A 156 6.10 3.00 -7.94
CA PRO A 156 7.50 3.37 -7.75
C PRO A 156 8.22 2.34 -6.86
N ALA A 157 9.53 2.19 -7.02
CA ALA A 157 10.34 1.22 -6.25
C ALA A 157 10.30 1.48 -4.73
N SER A 158 10.04 2.73 -4.33
CA SER A 158 9.90 3.16 -2.94
C SER A 158 8.44 3.42 -2.55
N TYR A 159 7.48 2.76 -3.20
CA TYR A 159 6.07 2.92 -2.85
C TYR A 159 5.83 2.47 -1.41
N ASP A 160 5.36 3.39 -0.58
CA ASP A 160 4.98 3.13 0.80
C ASP A 160 3.46 3.09 0.89
N GLY A 161 2.83 1.95 0.57
CA GLY A 161 1.37 1.83 0.57
C GLY A 161 0.90 0.39 0.46
N THR A 162 -0.43 0.18 0.48
CA THR A 162 -1.05 -1.15 0.44
C THR A 162 -1.67 -1.43 -0.93
N VAL A 163 -1.29 -2.53 -1.57
CA VAL A 163 -1.93 -3.00 -2.82
C VAL A 163 -2.40 -4.44 -2.64
N VAL A 164 -3.71 -4.66 -2.82
CA VAL A 164 -4.41 -5.95 -2.64
C VAL A 164 -5.02 -6.45 -3.96
N ASP A 165 -4.81 -5.72 -5.06
CA ASP A 165 -5.23 -6.11 -6.41
C ASP A 165 -4.04 -6.69 -7.21
N LEU A 166 -3.70 -7.94 -6.91
CA LEU A 166 -2.59 -8.65 -7.55
C LEU A 166 -3.07 -9.31 -8.85
N GLY A 167 -3.02 -8.54 -9.94
CA GLY A 167 -3.10 -9.08 -11.29
C GLY A 167 -1.81 -9.78 -11.72
N SER A 168 -1.82 -10.38 -12.91
CA SER A 168 -0.61 -10.96 -13.51
C SER A 168 0.51 -9.92 -13.62
N GLY A 169 1.64 -10.14 -12.94
CA GLY A 169 2.86 -9.32 -13.08
C GLY A 169 3.41 -8.67 -11.81
N ILE A 170 2.64 -8.61 -10.71
CA ILE A 170 3.14 -8.14 -9.40
C ILE A 170 3.80 -9.30 -8.65
N ARG A 171 5.04 -9.13 -8.17
CA ARG A 171 5.79 -10.15 -7.42
C ARG A 171 5.66 -9.90 -5.92
N SER A 172 5.81 -10.96 -5.11
CA SER A 172 5.80 -10.86 -3.64
C SER A 172 6.88 -9.93 -3.07
N THR A 173 7.97 -9.73 -3.80
CA THR A 173 9.05 -8.78 -3.47
C THR A 173 8.67 -7.32 -3.68
N ASP A 174 7.59 -7.04 -4.40
CA ASP A 174 7.13 -5.71 -4.75
C ASP A 174 6.13 -5.16 -3.69
N LEU A 175 5.92 -5.90 -2.60
CA LEU A 175 4.90 -5.65 -1.58
C LEU A 175 5.52 -5.46 -0.19
N SER A 176 4.95 -4.53 0.58
CA SER A 176 5.27 -4.30 2.00
C SER A 176 4.25 -5.00 2.91
N ALA A 177 4.72 -5.50 4.06
CA ALA A 177 3.85 -6.16 5.02
C ALA A 177 2.84 -5.18 5.63
N VAL A 178 1.55 -5.53 5.64
CA VAL A 178 0.50 -4.71 6.24
C VAL A 178 0.42 -4.98 7.74
N PHE A 179 0.47 -3.90 8.53
CA PHE A 179 0.26 -3.93 9.97
C PHE A 179 -1.24 -3.85 10.28
N LEU A 180 -1.78 -4.85 10.95
CA LEU A 180 -3.14 -4.82 11.47
C LEU A 180 -3.15 -4.12 12.83
N VAL A 181 -3.57 -2.86 12.84
CA VAL A 181 -3.85 -2.12 14.09
C VAL A 181 -5.29 -2.33 14.48
N THR A 182 -5.53 -3.08 15.55
CA THR A 182 -6.85 -3.17 16.16
C THR A 182 -7.02 -2.03 17.16
N THR A 183 -7.96 -1.11 16.90
CA THR A 183 -8.25 0.02 17.80
C THR A 183 -9.05 -0.38 19.04
N ASN A 184 -9.66 -1.57 19.02
CA ASN A 184 -10.43 -2.18 20.10
C ASN A 184 -10.05 -3.66 20.25
N GLU A 185 -10.37 -4.25 21.40
CA GLU A 185 -10.18 -5.68 21.64
C GLU A 185 -10.98 -6.51 20.63
N ALA A 186 -10.29 -7.30 19.81
CA ALA A 186 -10.87 -8.18 18.82
C ALA A 186 -11.28 -9.49 19.48
N SER A 187 -12.51 -9.95 19.24
CA SER A 187 -12.98 -11.27 19.69
C SER A 187 -12.50 -12.41 18.79
N GLN A 188 -12.14 -12.09 17.55
CA GLN A 188 -11.67 -13.03 16.53
C GLN A 188 -10.74 -12.32 15.54
N VAL A 189 -9.65 -13.00 15.19
CA VAL A 189 -8.73 -12.63 14.11
C VAL A 189 -8.51 -13.87 13.24
N SER A 190 -8.84 -13.80 11.95
CA SER A 190 -8.75 -14.95 11.03
C SER A 190 -7.86 -14.64 9.85
N TYR A 191 -6.80 -15.42 9.65
CA TYR A 191 -5.90 -15.38 8.51
C TYR A 191 -6.19 -16.53 7.54
N SER A 192 -6.37 -16.26 6.24
CA SER A 192 -6.55 -17.31 5.22
C SER A 192 -5.71 -17.05 3.98
N TRP A 193 -5.22 -18.12 3.34
CA TRP A 193 -4.33 -18.07 2.20
C TRP A 193 -4.59 -19.21 1.20
N ALA A 194 -4.46 -18.92 -0.10
CA ALA A 194 -4.57 -19.89 -1.19
C ALA A 194 -3.78 -19.47 -2.46
N GLY A 195 -2.89 -20.34 -2.95
CA GLY A 195 -2.43 -20.35 -4.36
C GLY A 195 -1.55 -19.21 -4.90
N ARG A 196 -1.19 -19.34 -6.20
CA ARG A 196 0.01 -18.84 -6.93
C ARG A 196 0.36 -17.34 -6.92
N LEU A 197 -0.47 -16.40 -6.46
CA LEU A 197 -0.18 -14.96 -6.55
C LEU A 197 -0.52 -14.17 -5.28
N LEU A 198 -0.52 -14.84 -4.12
CA LEU A 198 -0.69 -14.26 -2.78
C LEU A 198 -2.11 -13.74 -2.48
N ASN A 199 -2.64 -14.14 -1.32
CA ASN A 199 -3.41 -13.24 -0.46
C ASN A 199 -3.56 -13.89 0.91
N VAL A 200 -2.83 -13.39 1.91
CA VAL A 200 -3.19 -13.67 3.31
C VAL A 200 -4.26 -12.66 3.68
N SER A 201 -5.53 -13.05 3.84
CA SER A 201 -6.60 -12.15 4.31
C SER A 201 -6.79 -12.30 5.82
N ALA A 202 -6.84 -11.19 6.55
CA ALA A 202 -7.02 -11.08 7.98
C ALA A 202 -8.37 -10.40 8.28
N SER A 203 -9.33 -11.10 8.89
CA SER A 203 -10.60 -10.51 9.32
C SER A 203 -10.59 -10.19 10.81
N VAL A 204 -10.90 -8.94 11.18
CA VAL A 204 -11.05 -8.49 12.57
C VAL A 204 -12.31 -7.65 12.72
N GLY A 205 -13.29 -8.11 13.52
CA GLY A 205 -14.53 -7.36 13.75
C GLY A 205 -15.31 -7.04 12.46
N GLY A 206 -15.14 -7.84 11.40
CA GLY A 206 -15.74 -7.63 10.08
C GLY A 206 -14.90 -6.81 9.10
N LEU A 207 -13.76 -6.25 9.52
CA LEU A 207 -12.80 -5.56 8.65
C LEU A 207 -11.77 -6.57 8.12
N VAL A 208 -11.58 -6.62 6.80
CA VAL A 208 -10.61 -7.51 6.15
C VAL A 208 -9.37 -6.69 5.74
N ALA A 209 -8.21 -7.00 6.31
CA ALA A 209 -6.91 -6.54 5.81
C ALA A 209 -6.21 -7.68 5.06
N PHE A 210 -5.20 -7.40 4.26
CA PHE A 210 -4.45 -8.44 3.57
C PHE A 210 -2.95 -8.24 3.81
N ALA A 211 -2.20 -9.33 3.95
CA ALA A 211 -0.76 -9.33 4.14
C ALA A 211 -0.07 -10.20 3.08
N SER A 212 1.21 -9.91 2.83
CA SER A 212 2.08 -10.74 2.00
C SER A 212 3.08 -11.51 2.86
N ALA A 213 3.08 -12.83 2.73
CA ALA A 213 4.08 -13.72 3.32
C ALA A 213 4.65 -14.64 2.22
N ASN A 214 5.89 -15.09 2.40
CA ASN A 214 6.52 -16.08 1.53
C ASN A 214 5.82 -17.44 1.72
N ALA A 215 5.18 -17.96 0.68
CA ALA A 215 4.53 -19.27 0.67
C ALA A 215 4.69 -19.95 -0.70
N ASP A 216 4.65 -21.29 -0.73
CA ASP A 216 4.80 -22.06 -1.96
C ASP A 216 3.56 -21.97 -2.86
N GLU A 217 3.75 -22.07 -4.17
CA GLU A 217 2.74 -21.82 -5.21
C GLU A 217 1.46 -22.71 -5.17
N ALA A 218 1.45 -23.80 -4.40
CA ALA A 218 0.42 -24.85 -4.48
C ALA A 218 -0.34 -25.16 -3.17
N GLN A 219 -0.18 -24.34 -2.13
CA GLN A 219 -0.75 -24.65 -0.82
C GLN A 219 -2.08 -23.87 -0.58
N THR A 220 -2.80 -24.22 0.49
CA THR A 220 -3.91 -23.43 1.06
C THR A 220 -3.80 -23.55 2.58
N LEU A 221 -3.87 -22.44 3.32
CA LEU A 221 -3.66 -22.41 4.77
C LEU A 221 -4.65 -21.43 5.42
N GLN A 222 -5.26 -21.84 6.53
CA GLN A 222 -6.12 -20.98 7.34
C GLN A 222 -5.72 -21.09 8.80
N ALA A 223 -5.78 -19.98 9.52
CA ALA A 223 -5.53 -19.91 10.96
C ALA A 223 -6.44 -18.85 11.58
N THR A 224 -7.06 -19.16 12.70
CA THR A 224 -8.01 -18.32 13.41
C THR A 224 -7.65 -18.31 14.88
N TRP A 225 -7.56 -17.10 15.43
CA TRP A 225 -7.38 -16.85 16.84
C TRP A 225 -8.67 -16.25 17.39
N THR A 226 -9.19 -16.85 18.47
CA THR A 226 -10.44 -16.43 19.10
C THR A 226 -10.21 -16.20 20.59
N GLY A 227 -10.67 -15.05 21.09
CA GLY A 227 -10.50 -14.62 22.48
C GLY A 227 -10.28 -13.11 22.55
N PRO A 228 -10.05 -12.55 23.75
CA PRO A 228 -9.81 -11.12 23.94
C PRO A 228 -8.40 -10.74 23.44
N ILE A 229 -8.31 -10.26 22.20
CA ILE A 229 -7.05 -9.93 21.52
C ILE A 229 -6.90 -8.41 21.47
N THR A 230 -5.91 -7.86 22.16
CA THR A 230 -5.63 -6.42 22.15
C THR A 230 -4.71 -6.00 21.00
N GLY A 231 -3.97 -6.95 20.42
CA GLY A 231 -3.14 -6.73 19.23
C GLY A 231 -2.59 -8.04 18.66
N MET A 232 -2.40 -8.10 17.35
CA MET A 232 -1.84 -9.26 16.66
C MET A 232 -1.08 -8.86 15.40
N GLN A 233 0.09 -9.44 15.18
CA GLN A 233 0.86 -9.29 13.96
C GLN A 233 1.42 -10.64 13.53
N VAL A 234 1.03 -11.15 12.37
CA VAL A 234 1.64 -12.35 11.77
C VAL A 234 2.86 -11.93 10.95
N THR A 235 4.02 -12.51 11.25
CA THR A 235 5.31 -12.21 10.61
C THR A 235 5.78 -13.34 9.67
N THR A 236 5.23 -14.53 9.80
CA THR A 236 5.44 -15.66 8.86
C THR A 236 4.18 -16.50 8.79
N PHE A 237 3.76 -16.89 7.59
CA PHE A 237 2.52 -17.65 7.39
C PHE A 237 2.70 -18.72 6.31
N SER A 238 3.14 -19.91 6.73
CA SER A 238 3.33 -21.09 5.87
C SER A 238 2.82 -22.35 6.58
N PRO A 239 2.52 -23.44 5.86
CA PRO A 239 2.06 -24.68 6.47
C PRO A 239 3.03 -25.31 7.47
N ASN A 240 4.32 -25.03 7.34
CA ASN A 240 5.34 -25.60 8.21
C ASN A 240 5.69 -24.69 9.39
N THR A 241 5.56 -23.38 9.20
CA THR A 241 5.90 -22.37 10.21
C THR A 241 4.96 -21.17 10.15
N ILE A 242 4.35 -20.85 11.30
CA ILE A 242 3.61 -19.61 11.53
C ILE A 242 4.30 -18.85 12.66
N ALA A 243 4.71 -17.62 12.41
CA ALA A 243 5.27 -16.72 13.42
C ALA A 243 4.37 -15.50 13.57
N PHE A 244 4.13 -15.10 14.82
CA PHE A 244 3.22 -13.98 15.12
C PHE A 244 3.52 -13.36 16.49
N ASP A 245 3.34 -12.05 16.59
CA ASP A 245 3.25 -11.33 17.86
C ASP A 245 1.79 -11.28 18.29
N LEU A 246 1.54 -11.65 19.54
CA LEU A 246 0.21 -11.63 20.16
C LEU A 246 0.25 -10.75 21.39
N GLN A 247 -0.72 -9.85 21.53
CA GLN A 247 -1.01 -9.12 22.74
C GLN A 247 -2.37 -9.57 23.26
N SER A 248 -2.37 -10.28 24.38
CA SER A 248 -3.58 -10.67 25.10
C SER A 248 -3.26 -10.89 26.58
N GLY A 249 -4.19 -10.49 27.45
CA GLY A 249 -4.15 -10.79 28.88
C GLY A 249 -4.84 -12.11 29.25
N SER A 250 -5.39 -12.85 28.28
CA SER A 250 -6.15 -14.09 28.53
C SER A 250 -5.73 -15.23 27.60
N THR A 251 -6.34 -16.40 27.81
CA THR A 251 -6.18 -17.55 26.92
C THR A 251 -6.80 -17.28 25.56
N ILE A 252 -6.10 -17.66 24.48
CA ILE A 252 -6.56 -17.52 23.10
C ILE A 252 -6.70 -18.91 22.48
N ALA A 253 -7.86 -19.19 21.88
CA ALA A 253 -8.07 -20.42 21.13
C ALA A 253 -7.51 -20.26 19.70
N PHE A 254 -6.74 -21.25 19.25
CA PHE A 254 -6.23 -21.34 17.89
C PHE A 254 -6.93 -22.47 17.14
N GLN A 255 -7.34 -22.20 15.91
CA GLN A 255 -7.83 -23.21 14.96
C GLN A 255 -7.24 -22.94 13.59
N GLY A 256 -6.82 -23.98 12.87
CA GLY A 256 -6.34 -23.81 11.51
C GLY A 256 -6.45 -25.07 10.65
N SER A 257 -6.26 -24.90 9.35
CA SER A 257 -6.38 -25.94 8.33
C SER A 257 -5.33 -25.73 7.24
N GLY A 258 -4.91 -26.79 6.55
CA GLY A 258 -3.88 -26.73 5.52
C GLY A 258 -2.45 -27.00 6.01
N PHE A 259 -2.31 -27.45 7.25
CA PHE A 259 -1.03 -27.94 7.79
C PHE A 259 -0.67 -29.30 7.21
N ALA A 260 0.61 -29.66 7.24
CA ALA A 260 1.04 -31.02 6.90
C ALA A 260 0.24 -32.04 7.74
N PRO A 261 -0.40 -33.06 7.12
CA PRO A 261 -1.25 -34.02 7.83
C PRO A 261 -0.48 -34.84 8.88
N SER A 262 -1.16 -35.21 9.97
CA SER A 262 -0.64 -36.09 11.04
C SER A 262 0.73 -35.68 11.60
N THR A 263 1.05 -34.39 11.53
CA THR A 263 2.38 -33.82 11.83
C THR A 263 2.36 -33.08 13.17
N SER A 264 3.45 -33.20 13.93
CA SER A 264 3.60 -32.50 15.21
C SER A 264 4.11 -31.08 15.00
N TYR A 265 3.45 -30.11 15.62
CA TYR A 265 3.82 -28.70 15.64
C TYR A 265 4.09 -28.26 17.07
N THR A 266 5.21 -27.57 17.27
CA THR A 266 5.60 -27.00 18.56
C THR A 266 5.37 -25.51 18.53
N LEU A 267 4.58 -25.02 19.48
CA LEU A 267 4.42 -23.59 19.75
C LEU A 267 5.49 -23.17 20.75
N THR A 268 6.27 -22.17 20.39
CA THR A 268 7.28 -21.55 21.23
C THR A 268 6.95 -20.09 21.49
N GLN A 269 7.36 -19.56 22.64
CA GLN A 269 7.28 -18.14 23.00
C GLN A 269 8.65 -17.68 23.49
N GLY A 270 9.24 -16.69 22.81
CA GLY A 270 10.61 -16.23 23.14
C GLY A 270 11.66 -17.36 23.15
N GLY A 271 11.45 -18.42 22.36
CA GLY A 271 12.32 -19.60 22.29
C GLY A 271 12.01 -20.73 23.29
N ALA A 272 11.14 -20.51 24.28
CA ALA A 272 10.70 -21.55 25.20
C ALA A 272 9.48 -22.30 24.64
N THR A 273 9.45 -23.63 24.76
CA THR A 273 8.28 -24.43 24.37
C THR A 273 7.09 -24.13 25.27
N VAL A 274 5.98 -23.73 24.65
CA VAL A 274 4.70 -23.49 25.32
C VAL A 274 3.85 -24.75 25.29
N LEU A 275 3.68 -25.32 24.10
CA LEU A 275 2.92 -26.55 23.89
C LEU A 275 3.33 -27.24 22.60
N THR A 276 2.91 -28.49 22.47
CA THR A 276 3.00 -29.26 21.23
C THR A 276 1.61 -29.77 20.88
N ALA A 277 1.22 -29.63 19.62
CA ALA A 277 -0.06 -30.07 19.08
C ALA A 277 0.17 -30.86 17.79
N GLN A 278 -0.66 -31.87 17.56
CA GLN A 278 -0.59 -32.68 16.34
C GLN A 278 -1.73 -32.31 15.41
N SER A 279 -1.43 -32.15 14.12
CA SER A 279 -2.46 -31.93 13.10
C SER A 279 -3.24 -33.23 12.83
N SER A 280 -4.49 -33.09 12.40
CA SER A 280 -5.34 -34.21 11.98
C SER A 280 -4.83 -34.85 10.69
N ALA A 281 -5.42 -35.98 10.32
CA ALA A 281 -5.18 -36.65 9.03
C ALA A 281 -5.57 -35.79 7.81
N SER A 282 -6.37 -34.73 8.01
CA SER A 282 -6.75 -33.77 6.97
C SER A 282 -6.00 -32.43 7.07
N GLY A 283 -5.00 -32.31 7.96
CA GLY A 283 -4.21 -31.09 8.12
C GLY A 283 -4.91 -30.00 8.95
N GLY A 284 -5.89 -30.36 9.78
CA GLY A 284 -6.49 -29.45 10.76
C GLY A 284 -5.67 -29.40 12.05
N LEU A 285 -5.50 -28.23 12.66
CA LEU A 285 -4.74 -28.04 13.89
C LEU A 285 -5.51 -27.13 14.85
N SER A 286 -5.63 -27.52 16.11
CA SER A 286 -6.32 -26.71 17.13
C SER A 286 -5.67 -26.85 18.49
N PHE A 287 -5.51 -25.74 19.22
CA PHE A 287 -4.98 -25.71 20.58
C PHE A 287 -5.39 -24.41 21.28
N VAL A 288 -5.08 -24.28 22.58
CA VAL A 288 -5.28 -23.05 23.33
C VAL A 288 -3.92 -22.52 23.76
N THR A 289 -3.62 -21.28 23.38
CA THR A 289 -2.46 -20.56 23.86
C THR A 289 -2.73 -20.13 25.32
N PRO A 290 -1.90 -20.55 26.30
CA PRO A 290 -2.07 -20.17 27.70
C PRO A 290 -1.97 -18.65 27.88
N ALA A 291 -2.63 -18.11 28.91
CA ALA A 291 -2.49 -16.71 29.29
C ALA A 291 -1.06 -16.45 29.78
N ALA A 292 -0.20 -15.96 28.89
CA ALA A 292 1.23 -15.71 29.17
C ALA A 292 1.63 -14.23 28.99
N GLY A 293 0.66 -13.33 28.82
CA GLY A 293 0.91 -11.94 28.46
C GLY A 293 1.34 -11.78 27.00
N GLY A 294 1.57 -10.54 26.56
CA GLY A 294 1.98 -10.26 25.18
C GLY A 294 3.39 -10.76 24.86
N GLY A 295 3.60 -11.29 23.65
CA GLY A 295 4.91 -11.77 23.20
C GLY A 295 4.93 -12.36 21.79
N SER A 296 6.13 -12.73 21.36
CA SER A 296 6.39 -13.34 20.05
C SER A 296 6.29 -14.86 20.12
N TYR A 297 5.42 -15.41 19.27
CA TYR A 297 5.13 -16.83 19.16
C TYR A 297 5.60 -17.38 17.82
N ALA A 298 6.09 -18.62 17.83
CA ALA A 298 6.38 -19.38 16.61
C ALA A 298 5.85 -20.81 16.74
N LEU A 299 4.95 -21.17 15.84
CA LEU A 299 4.42 -22.51 15.65
C LEU A 299 5.19 -23.16 14.50
N SER A 300 5.92 -24.25 14.74
CA SER A 300 6.72 -24.91 13.71
C SER A 300 6.75 -26.42 13.86
N ASN A 301 6.84 -27.13 12.73
CA ASN A 301 7.11 -28.58 12.68
C ASN A 301 8.60 -28.91 12.49
N GLY A 302 9.50 -27.92 12.60
CA GLY A 302 10.93 -28.09 12.38
C GLY A 302 11.36 -28.09 10.91
N GLN A 303 10.42 -27.95 9.98
CA GLN A 303 10.69 -27.69 8.56
C GLN A 303 10.46 -26.21 8.27
N GLY A 304 11.45 -25.53 7.68
CA GLY A 304 11.40 -24.09 7.41
C GLY A 304 12.14 -23.23 8.44
N SER A 305 12.52 -22.02 8.03
CA SER A 305 13.21 -21.05 8.88
C SER A 305 12.19 -20.10 9.50
N SER A 306 12.19 -19.98 10.83
CA SER A 306 11.46 -18.89 11.49
C SER A 306 12.38 -17.66 11.58
N ILE A 307 11.93 -16.53 11.03
CA ILE A 307 12.52 -15.23 11.37
C ILE A 307 11.69 -14.69 12.52
N VAL A 308 12.14 -14.94 13.75
CA VAL A 308 11.60 -14.26 14.93
C VAL A 308 12.30 -12.91 15.02
N PHE A 309 11.59 -11.82 14.73
CA PHE A 309 12.14 -10.49 14.94
C PHE A 309 12.35 -10.26 16.44
N PRO A 310 13.56 -9.85 16.89
CA PRO A 310 13.90 -9.80 18.32
C PRO A 310 13.34 -8.58 19.06
N PHE A 311 12.33 -7.90 18.51
CA PHE A 311 11.78 -6.68 19.11
C PHE A 311 10.33 -6.90 19.55
N PRO A 312 9.96 -6.59 20.81
CA PRO A 312 8.57 -6.56 21.22
C PRO A 312 7.80 -5.56 20.36
N ALA A 313 6.60 -5.94 19.89
CA ALA A 313 5.67 -5.05 19.18
C ALA A 313 5.37 -3.72 19.91
N ILE A 314 5.71 -3.64 21.20
CA ILE A 314 5.62 -2.44 22.06
C ILE A 314 6.60 -1.33 21.63
N ALA A 315 7.62 -1.62 20.79
CA ALA A 315 8.61 -0.65 20.36
C ALA A 315 8.43 -0.14 18.92
N ALA A 316 7.61 -0.79 18.09
CA ALA A 316 7.40 -0.39 16.69
C ALA A 316 6.96 1.09 16.53
N PRO A 317 5.98 1.62 17.29
CA PRO A 317 5.60 3.04 17.17
C PRO A 317 6.66 4.03 17.71
N LEU A 318 7.70 3.56 18.41
CA LEU A 318 8.79 4.39 18.95
C LEU A 318 10.09 4.27 18.14
N ILE A 319 10.32 3.14 17.46
CA ILE A 319 11.51 2.87 16.66
C ILE A 319 11.51 3.71 15.38
N PHE A 320 10.37 3.87 14.70
CA PHE A 320 10.32 4.67 13.47
C PHE A 320 10.57 6.17 13.71
N PRO A 321 10.02 6.83 14.76
CA PRO A 321 10.41 8.18 15.14
C PRO A 321 11.88 8.28 15.57
N ALA A 322 12.41 7.28 16.27
CA ALA A 322 13.81 7.29 16.72
C ALA A 322 14.80 7.12 15.55
N ILE A 323 14.52 6.22 14.60
CA ILE A 323 15.30 6.06 13.38
C ILE A 323 15.18 7.31 12.51
N ALA A 324 13.98 7.89 12.37
CA ALA A 324 13.79 9.15 11.68
C ALA A 324 14.59 10.29 12.33
N LEU A 325 14.60 10.39 13.66
CA LEU A 325 15.42 11.37 14.39
C LEU A 325 16.92 11.15 14.22
N VAL A 326 17.39 9.89 14.21
CA VAL A 326 18.80 9.57 13.96
C VAL A 326 19.18 9.92 12.52
N LEU A 327 18.35 9.60 11.53
CA LEU A 327 18.56 9.96 10.14
C LEU A 327 18.47 11.48 9.91
N LEU A 328 17.61 12.19 10.64
CA LEU A 328 17.50 13.63 10.62
C LEU A 328 18.72 14.30 11.26
N ALA A 329 19.24 13.74 12.35
CA ALA A 329 20.47 14.20 13.00
C ALA A 329 21.70 13.95 12.10
N VAL A 330 21.77 12.80 11.45
CA VAL A 330 22.83 12.48 10.47
C VAL A 330 22.74 13.40 9.26
N SER A 331 21.53 13.66 8.73
CA SER A 331 21.31 14.65 7.66
C SER A 331 21.69 16.06 8.09
N PHE A 332 21.36 16.48 9.31
CA PHE A 332 21.71 17.79 9.83
C PHE A 332 23.23 17.97 9.96
N VAL A 333 23.94 16.94 10.43
CA VAL A 333 25.41 16.95 10.50
C VAL A 333 26.03 16.98 9.10
N LEU A 334 25.52 16.19 8.16
CA LEU A 334 25.99 16.19 6.76
C LEU A 334 25.74 17.53 6.06
N VAL A 335 24.55 18.11 6.22
CA VAL A 335 24.22 19.44 5.67
C VAL A 335 25.09 20.52 6.29
N ARG A 336 25.32 20.48 7.62
CA ARG A 336 26.21 21.45 8.29
C ARG A 336 27.67 21.29 7.85
N PHE A 337 28.12 20.06 7.61
CA PHE A 337 29.47 19.78 7.09
C PHE A 337 29.62 20.26 5.64
N MET A 338 28.62 20.02 4.79
CA MET A 338 28.61 20.51 3.40
C MET A 338 28.51 22.04 3.32
N ARG A 339 27.74 22.68 4.21
CA ARG A 339 27.62 24.14 4.24
C ARG A 339 28.90 24.83 4.70
N ARG A 340 29.69 24.20 5.59
CA ARG A 340 31.04 24.68 5.93
C ARG A 340 31.99 24.60 4.74
N ARG A 341 31.97 23.48 4.00
CA ARG A 341 32.75 23.34 2.75
C ARG A 341 32.38 24.38 1.69
N GLN A 342 31.10 24.77 1.62
CA GLN A 342 30.65 25.76 0.66
C GLN A 342 31.14 27.18 1.01
N TRP A 343 31.21 27.54 2.30
CA TRP A 343 31.81 28.80 2.73
C TRP A 343 33.32 28.84 2.57
N ASP A 344 34.03 27.72 2.75
CA ASP A 344 35.47 27.65 2.48
C ASP A 344 35.78 27.78 0.97
N ASN A 345 34.84 27.36 0.10
CA ASN A 345 34.94 27.53 -1.36
C ASN A 345 34.49 28.91 -1.86
N GLU A 346 33.56 29.59 -1.17
CA GLU A 346 33.13 30.94 -1.53
C GLU A 346 34.13 32.00 -1.05
N GLY A 347 34.79 31.80 0.11
CA GLY A 347 35.87 32.67 0.57
C GLY A 347 37.14 32.62 -0.28
N SER A 348 37.38 31.52 -0.99
CA SER A 348 38.48 31.40 -1.96
C SER A 348 38.12 31.94 -3.35
N ALA A 349 36.84 32.12 -3.66
CA ALA A 349 36.38 32.68 -4.94
C ALA A 349 36.24 34.22 -4.94
N GLU A 350 36.21 34.86 -3.77
CA GLU A 350 36.26 36.33 -3.65
C GLU A 350 37.70 36.88 -3.66
N GLU A 351 38.71 36.10 -3.24
CA GLU A 351 40.12 36.53 -3.29
C GLU A 351 40.66 36.60 -4.74
N ASP A 352 40.09 35.85 -5.68
CA ASP A 352 40.50 35.83 -7.09
C ASP A 352 39.88 36.95 -7.95
N ARG A 353 38.97 37.77 -7.41
CA ARG A 353 38.33 38.87 -8.18
C ARG A 353 38.90 40.27 -7.93
N GLU A 354 39.78 40.46 -6.96
CA GLU A 354 40.46 41.76 -6.75
C GLU A 354 41.79 41.90 -7.54
N GLY A 355 42.19 40.90 -8.33
CA GLY A 355 43.48 40.85 -9.00
C GLY A 355 43.61 41.47 -10.40
N ASP A 356 42.51 41.88 -11.06
CA ASP A 356 42.56 42.22 -12.50
C ASP A 356 41.98 43.61 -12.83
N SER A 357 42.54 44.63 -12.16
CA SER A 357 42.49 46.00 -12.66
C SER A 357 43.88 46.65 -12.54
N GLY A 358 44.64 46.55 -13.63
CA GLY A 358 45.97 47.16 -13.79
C GLY A 358 46.36 47.27 -15.25
#